data_AF-A0A914SN23-F1
#
_entry.id   AF-A0A914SN23-F1
#
_cell.length_a   1.000
_cell.length_b   1.000
_cell.length_c   1.000
_cell.angle_alpha   90.00
_cell.angle_beta   90.00
_cell.angle_gamma   90.00
#
_symmetry.space_group_name_H-M   'P 1'
#
loop_
_entity.id
_entity.type
_entity.pdbx_description
1 polymer ?
#
loop_
_entity_poly.entity_id
_entity_poly.type
_entity_poly.pdbx_seq_one_letter_code
_entity_poly.pdbx_strand_id
1 'polypeptide(L)'
;MPPPNLIPCGFCSRLYSIYSLKYHLSKCSENPENIFRPLSAAAASTPMSKVRRRNTTSGRSKSNSRKIESQNGFLKRSRSVGGSSAQKRPETQTINSQIGYLKLKEDIEKRPCYVCGKWFKSERLDSHSRKCEINWQKSRSEMSKFIEVSSPISVQIPSIDGTIDLARIDQLALKSAEKAQNAKCIKCLKEMNFGEAITHRCPKREPTIEFFF
;
A
#
# COMPACT_ATOMS: atom_id res chain seq x y z
N MET A 1 -15.89 -15.59 31.95
CA MET A 1 -16.55 -14.33 31.53
C MET A 1 -16.11 -14.03 30.10
N PRO A 2 -17.02 -14.01 29.11
CA PRO A 2 -16.67 -13.67 27.73
C PRO A 2 -16.37 -12.16 27.59
N PRO A 3 -15.46 -11.76 26.68
CA PRO A 3 -15.03 -10.38 26.55
C PRO A 3 -16.19 -9.44 26.14
N PRO A 4 -16.20 -8.19 26.59
CA PRO A 4 -17.39 -7.33 26.71
C PRO A 4 -18.07 -6.88 25.41
N ASN A 5 -17.59 -7.32 24.24
CA ASN A 5 -18.05 -6.80 22.93
C ASN A 5 -18.62 -7.87 21.99
N LEU A 6 -18.87 -9.08 22.50
CA LEU A 6 -19.38 -10.20 21.70
C LEU A 6 -20.79 -10.60 22.15
N ILE A 7 -21.75 -10.51 21.24
CA ILE A 7 -23.16 -10.88 21.45
C ILE A 7 -23.45 -12.16 20.66
N PRO A 8 -24.11 -13.17 21.27
CA PRO A 8 -24.51 -14.39 20.56
C PRO A 8 -25.67 -14.12 19.59
N CYS A 9 -25.62 -14.74 18.42
CA CYS A 9 -26.74 -14.74 17.47
C CYS A 9 -27.86 -15.68 17.94
N GLY A 10 -29.12 -15.20 17.93
CA GLY A 10 -30.28 -15.98 18.38
C GLY A 10 -30.64 -17.21 17.52
N PHE A 11 -30.08 -17.34 16.32
CA PHE A 11 -30.37 -18.46 15.40
C PHE A 11 -29.26 -19.51 15.37
N CYS A 12 -28.00 -19.10 15.53
CA CYS A 12 -26.85 -20.00 15.40
C CYS A 12 -25.98 -20.09 16.65
N SER A 13 -26.30 -19.33 17.70
CA SER A 13 -25.56 -19.24 18.97
C SER A 13 -24.07 -18.87 18.87
N ARG A 14 -23.58 -18.48 17.68
CA ARG A 14 -22.19 -18.00 17.49
C ARG A 14 -22.05 -16.57 18.00
N LEU A 15 -20.87 -16.27 18.53
CA LEU A 15 -20.50 -14.96 19.08
C LEU A 15 -20.04 -14.02 17.96
N TYR A 16 -20.64 -12.83 17.89
CA TYR A 16 -20.30 -11.79 16.92
C TYR A 16 -20.07 -10.45 17.60
N SER A 17 -19.25 -9.59 16.99
CA SER A 17 -19.21 -8.19 17.39
C SER A 17 -20.53 -7.51 17.04
N ILE A 18 -20.85 -6.41 17.76
CA ILE A 18 -22.07 -5.62 17.56
C ILE A 18 -22.24 -5.22 16.08
N TYR A 19 -21.15 -4.86 15.40
CA TYR A 19 -21.16 -4.46 13.98
C TYR A 19 -21.38 -5.63 13.02
N SER A 20 -20.77 -6.79 13.31
CA SER A 20 -20.85 -7.97 12.43
C SER A 20 -22.18 -8.71 12.55
N LEU A 21 -22.85 -8.61 13.71
CA LEU A 21 -24.14 -9.27 13.94
C LEU A 21 -25.21 -8.80 12.94
N LYS A 22 -25.23 -7.50 12.60
CA LYS A 22 -26.21 -6.93 11.65
C LYS A 22 -26.13 -7.57 10.26
N TYR A 23 -24.93 -7.85 9.77
CA TYR A 23 -24.71 -8.49 8.47
C TYR A 23 -24.87 -10.02 8.51
N HIS A 24 -24.62 -10.61 9.68
CA HIS A 24 -24.83 -12.03 9.89
C HIS A 24 -26.31 -12.38 9.95
N LEU A 25 -27.14 -11.58 10.65
CA LEU A 25 -28.56 -11.87 10.87
C LEU A 25 -29.35 -12.04 9.57
N SER A 26 -29.12 -11.21 8.55
CA SER A 26 -29.82 -11.32 7.24
C SER A 26 -29.54 -12.64 6.54
N LYS A 27 -28.28 -13.10 6.60
CA LYS A 27 -27.88 -14.39 6.00
C LYS A 27 -28.28 -15.58 6.85
N CYS A 28 -28.36 -15.40 8.18
CA CYS A 28 -28.69 -16.46 9.12
C CYS A 28 -30.19 -16.76 9.16
N SER A 29 -31.05 -15.75 8.98
CA SER A 29 -32.50 -15.94 8.91
C SER A 29 -32.94 -16.71 7.65
N GLU A 30 -32.19 -16.56 6.55
CA GLU A 30 -32.52 -17.18 5.27
C GLU A 30 -32.11 -18.66 5.18
N ASN A 31 -31.24 -19.15 6.08
CA ASN A 31 -30.77 -20.54 6.03
C ASN A 31 -30.30 -21.06 7.42
N PRO A 32 -31.23 -21.41 8.33
CA PRO A 32 -30.89 -21.88 9.68
C PRO A 32 -30.26 -23.28 9.70
N GLU A 33 -30.34 -24.05 8.61
CA GLU A 33 -29.90 -25.45 8.53
C GLU A 33 -28.41 -25.62 8.17
N ASN A 34 -27.72 -24.56 7.68
CA ASN A 34 -26.33 -24.68 7.21
C ASN A 34 -25.27 -24.49 8.31
N ILE A 35 -25.63 -24.76 9.57
CA ILE A 35 -24.85 -24.36 10.75
C ILE A 35 -24.10 -25.53 11.42
N PHE A 36 -24.45 -26.78 11.11
CA PHE A 36 -23.72 -27.97 11.58
C PHE A 36 -22.81 -28.56 10.50
N ARG A 37 -21.80 -27.80 10.06
CA ARG A 37 -20.55 -28.42 9.57
C ARG A 37 -19.43 -28.11 10.56
N PRO A 38 -19.06 -29.06 11.43
CA PRO A 38 -17.83 -28.92 12.19
C PRO A 38 -16.63 -28.88 11.23
N LEU A 39 -15.66 -28.02 11.52
CA LEU A 39 -14.43 -27.81 10.73
C LEU A 39 -13.51 -29.04 10.62
N SER A 40 -13.90 -30.20 11.17
CA SER A 40 -13.11 -31.43 11.18
C SER A 40 -13.38 -32.40 10.01
N ALA A 41 -14.33 -32.12 9.11
CA ALA A 41 -14.76 -33.06 8.06
C ALA A 41 -14.42 -32.64 6.62
N ALA A 42 -13.44 -31.75 6.39
CA ALA A 42 -13.02 -31.33 5.05
C ALA A 42 -11.96 -32.25 4.39
N ALA A 43 -11.69 -33.43 4.97
CA ALA A 43 -10.65 -34.35 4.50
C ALA A 43 -11.15 -35.79 4.38
N ALA A 44 -12.18 -36.05 3.57
CA ALA A 44 -12.38 -37.36 2.94
C ALA A 44 -13.61 -37.34 2.01
N SER A 45 -13.36 -37.49 0.71
CA SER A 45 -14.16 -38.21 -0.30
C SER A 45 -14.38 -37.42 -1.61
N THR A 46 -13.50 -37.69 -2.57
CA THR A 46 -13.87 -37.75 -3.99
C THR A 46 -13.41 -39.09 -4.53
N PRO A 47 -14.31 -39.87 -5.15
CA PRO A 47 -14.00 -40.48 -6.42
C PRO A 47 -15.02 -40.06 -7.50
N MET A 48 -14.46 -39.49 -8.57
CA MET A 48 -14.79 -39.66 -9.99
C MET A 48 -16.22 -40.06 -10.42
N SER A 49 -16.80 -39.17 -11.24
CA SER A 49 -17.29 -39.44 -12.62
C SER A 49 -18.72 -40.02 -12.84
N LYS A 50 -19.64 -39.18 -13.36
CA LYS A 50 -20.14 -39.17 -14.78
C LYS A 50 -21.53 -38.50 -14.95
N VAL A 51 -21.57 -37.52 -15.86
CA VAL A 51 -22.47 -37.42 -17.03
C VAL A 51 -23.95 -36.96 -16.88
N ARG A 52 -24.23 -35.80 -17.52
CA ARG A 52 -25.46 -35.33 -18.22
C ARG A 52 -26.72 -35.05 -17.36
N ARG A 53 -27.58 -34.05 -17.64
CA ARG A 53 -27.98 -33.38 -18.91
C ARG A 53 -28.76 -32.07 -18.58
N ARG A 54 -28.58 -31.05 -19.44
CA ARG A 54 -29.57 -30.10 -20.00
C ARG A 54 -30.77 -29.62 -19.14
N ASN A 55 -30.94 -28.31 -19.01
CA ASN A 55 -31.78 -27.53 -19.94
C ASN A 55 -31.70 -26.03 -19.65
N THR A 56 -31.36 -25.25 -20.67
CA THR A 56 -31.57 -23.81 -20.75
C THR A 56 -32.83 -23.58 -21.57
N THR A 57 -33.83 -22.91 -21.01
CA THR A 57 -34.85 -22.14 -21.74
C THR A 57 -35.70 -21.33 -20.76
N SER A 58 -36.15 -20.16 -21.25
CA SER A 58 -37.10 -19.23 -20.62
C SER A 58 -36.55 -18.43 -19.43
N GLY A 59 -36.34 -17.12 -19.49
CA GLY A 59 -36.74 -16.08 -20.45
C GLY A 59 -36.74 -14.74 -19.69
N ARG A 60 -36.59 -13.60 -20.38
CA ARG A 60 -37.38 -12.35 -20.20
C ARG A 60 -36.77 -11.18 -20.99
N SER A 61 -37.54 -10.76 -22.01
CA SER A 61 -37.71 -9.40 -22.57
C SER A 61 -36.47 -8.61 -23.03
N LYS A 62 -36.14 -8.57 -24.33
CA LYS A 62 -36.70 -7.68 -25.39
C LYS A 62 -36.87 -6.21 -24.97
N SER A 63 -35.99 -5.35 -25.47
CA SER A 63 -36.28 -3.97 -25.84
C SER A 63 -35.46 -3.58 -27.07
N ASN A 64 -36.14 -2.86 -27.96
CA ASN A 64 -35.86 -2.65 -29.38
C ASN A 64 -34.48 -2.10 -29.74
N SER A 65 -33.85 -2.75 -30.71
CA SER A 65 -32.76 -2.20 -31.52
C SER A 65 -33.37 -1.49 -32.73
N ARG A 66 -33.26 -0.15 -32.80
CA ARG A 66 -33.35 0.57 -34.08
C ARG A 66 -31.95 0.63 -34.67
N LYS A 67 -31.77 -0.14 -35.75
CA LYS A 67 -30.66 -0.05 -36.69
C LYS A 67 -30.80 1.27 -37.45
N ILE A 68 -29.86 2.19 -37.28
CA ILE A 68 -29.68 3.32 -38.19
C ILE A 68 -28.25 3.19 -38.74
N GLU A 69 -28.19 3.00 -40.05
CA GLU A 69 -27.00 3.19 -40.89
C GLU A 69 -26.38 4.56 -40.64
N SER A 70 -25.06 4.59 -40.51
CA SER A 70 -24.29 5.83 -40.64
C SER A 70 -23.30 5.66 -41.77
N GLN A 71 -23.77 6.01 -42.97
CA GLN A 71 -22.92 6.50 -44.03
C GLN A 71 -22.27 7.82 -43.61
N ASN A 72 -21.07 8.05 -44.14
CA ASN A 72 -20.30 9.27 -44.03
C ASN A 72 -21.14 10.52 -44.37
N GLY A 73 -21.09 11.54 -43.52
CA GLY A 73 -21.84 12.78 -43.71
C GLY A 73 -21.33 13.92 -42.85
N PHE A 74 -20.28 14.57 -43.36
CA PHE A 74 -19.77 15.87 -42.95
C PHE A 74 -20.91 16.91 -42.94
N LEU A 75 -21.13 17.62 -41.83
CA LEU A 75 -21.69 18.99 -41.81
C LEU A 75 -21.54 19.62 -40.42
N LYS A 76 -20.88 20.78 -40.40
CA LYS A 76 -20.65 21.65 -39.24
C LYS A 76 -21.97 22.20 -38.72
N ARG A 77 -22.17 22.25 -37.40
CA ARG A 77 -23.08 23.23 -36.79
C ARG A 77 -22.55 23.72 -35.45
N SER A 78 -22.07 24.95 -35.48
CA SER A 78 -21.79 25.80 -34.33
C SER A 78 -23.09 26.16 -33.62
N ARG A 79 -23.18 25.84 -32.33
CA ARG A 79 -24.05 26.53 -31.36
C ARG A 79 -23.33 26.63 -30.03
N SER A 80 -23.04 27.87 -29.67
CA SER A 80 -22.56 28.35 -28.38
C SER A 80 -23.74 28.50 -27.41
N VAL A 81 -23.76 27.76 -26.31
CA VAL A 81 -24.49 28.14 -25.08
C VAL A 81 -23.79 27.50 -23.87
N GLY A 82 -23.48 28.32 -22.87
CA GLY A 82 -23.62 27.96 -21.46
C GLY A 82 -22.44 27.27 -20.78
N GLY A 83 -21.64 28.07 -20.06
CA GLY A 83 -20.64 27.58 -19.13
C GLY A 83 -21.26 26.75 -18.00
N SER A 84 -20.63 25.61 -17.73
CA SER A 84 -20.64 24.92 -16.45
C SER A 84 -19.36 24.12 -16.40
N SER A 85 -18.47 24.45 -15.47
CA SER A 85 -17.24 23.72 -15.19
C SER A 85 -17.56 22.30 -14.74
N ALA A 86 -17.75 21.41 -15.70
CA ALA A 86 -17.79 19.98 -15.48
C ALA A 86 -16.37 19.55 -15.10
N GLN A 87 -16.11 19.42 -13.80
CA GLN A 87 -14.96 18.67 -13.33
C GLN A 87 -15.06 17.27 -13.95
N LYS A 88 -14.17 16.97 -14.89
CA LYS A 88 -14.07 15.65 -15.51
C LYS A 88 -13.87 14.64 -14.38
N ARG A 89 -14.84 13.74 -14.22
CA ARG A 89 -14.68 12.53 -13.43
C ARG A 89 -13.38 11.83 -13.85
N PRO A 90 -12.50 11.43 -12.92
CA PRO A 90 -11.24 10.79 -13.30
C PRO A 90 -11.55 9.58 -14.18
N GLU A 91 -10.92 9.57 -15.34
CA GLU A 91 -11.08 8.54 -16.36
C GLU A 91 -10.59 7.22 -15.76
N THR A 92 -11.47 6.22 -15.66
CA THR A 92 -11.08 4.88 -15.21
C THR A 92 -10.25 4.25 -16.30
N GLN A 93 -8.92 4.31 -16.17
CA GLN A 93 -8.00 3.63 -17.07
C GLN A 93 -8.20 2.12 -16.91
N THR A 94 -8.77 1.49 -17.92
CA THR A 94 -8.90 0.03 -17.98
C THR A 94 -7.52 -0.60 -18.16
N ILE A 95 -7.11 -1.45 -17.22
CA ILE A 95 -5.80 -2.12 -17.11
C ILE A 95 -5.64 -3.26 -18.15
N ASN A 96 -6.19 -3.10 -19.36
CA ASN A 96 -6.25 -4.15 -20.37
C ASN A 96 -5.19 -4.04 -21.48
N SER A 97 -4.17 -3.18 -21.33
CA SER A 97 -3.01 -3.22 -22.22
C SER A 97 -1.96 -4.18 -21.65
N GLN A 98 -1.53 -5.15 -22.45
CA GLN A 98 -0.40 -6.03 -22.13
C GLN A 98 0.87 -5.24 -21.75
N ILE A 99 0.99 -4.02 -22.30
CA ILE A 99 2.01 -3.01 -21.98
C ILE A 99 1.86 -2.50 -20.54
N GLY A 100 0.64 -2.27 -20.06
CA GLY A 100 0.36 -1.89 -18.67
C GLY A 100 0.71 -2.98 -17.66
N TYR A 101 0.50 -4.26 -18.01
CA TYR A 101 0.88 -5.39 -17.17
C TYR A 101 2.41 -5.56 -17.04
N LEU A 102 3.15 -5.43 -18.15
CA LEU A 102 4.61 -5.50 -18.14
C LEU A 102 5.24 -4.31 -17.39
N LYS A 103 4.68 -3.10 -17.57
CA LYS A 103 5.12 -1.91 -16.84
C LYS A 103 4.82 -1.99 -15.33
N LEU A 104 3.68 -2.57 -14.94
CA LEU A 104 3.39 -2.88 -13.54
C LEU A 104 4.43 -3.85 -12.97
N LYS A 105 4.77 -4.91 -13.71
CA LYS A 105 5.71 -5.95 -13.25
C LYS A 105 7.10 -5.40 -12.93
N GLU A 106 7.62 -4.49 -13.76
CA GLU A 106 8.94 -3.88 -13.53
C GLU A 106 9.00 -2.93 -12.33
N ASP A 107 7.90 -2.30 -11.98
CA ASP A 107 7.82 -1.39 -10.81
C ASP A 107 7.49 -2.15 -9.52
N ILE A 108 6.85 -3.32 -9.60
CA ILE A 108 6.62 -4.22 -8.45
C ILE A 108 7.94 -4.83 -7.93
N GLU A 109 8.95 -5.01 -8.78
CA GLU A 109 10.21 -5.68 -8.38
C GLU A 109 11.25 -4.75 -7.74
N LYS A 110 11.01 -3.43 -7.77
CA LYS A 110 11.90 -2.43 -7.20
C LYS A 110 11.43 -2.05 -5.80
N ARG A 111 12.38 -1.95 -4.88
CA ARG A 111 12.14 -1.54 -3.49
C ARG A 111 13.13 -0.46 -3.06
N PRO A 112 12.73 0.49 -2.19
CA PRO A 112 13.60 1.56 -1.74
C PRO A 112 14.59 1.08 -0.67
N CYS A 113 15.81 1.62 -0.70
CA CYS A 113 16.78 1.42 0.37
C CYS A 113 16.37 2.22 1.63
N TYR A 114 16.39 1.58 2.80
CA TYR A 114 16.03 2.21 4.07
C TYR A 114 17.05 3.25 4.58
N VAL A 115 18.23 3.36 3.95
CA VAL A 115 19.26 4.33 4.33
C VAL A 115 19.21 5.58 3.43
N CYS A 116 19.14 5.38 2.11
CA CYS A 116 19.24 6.48 1.13
C CYS A 116 17.95 6.77 0.33
N GLY A 117 16.92 5.93 0.46
CA GLY A 117 15.61 6.12 -0.20
C GLY A 117 15.59 5.85 -1.71
N LYS A 118 16.73 5.45 -2.32
CA LYS A 118 16.80 5.12 -3.76
C LYS A 118 16.17 3.75 -4.04
N TRP A 119 15.50 3.63 -5.18
CA TRP A 119 14.84 2.40 -5.62
C TRP A 119 15.83 1.45 -6.31
N PHE A 120 15.89 0.21 -5.84
CA PHE A 120 16.73 -0.84 -6.39
C PHE A 120 15.91 -2.10 -6.68
N LYS A 121 16.37 -2.90 -7.64
CA LYS A 121 15.82 -4.25 -7.85
C LYS A 121 16.05 -5.10 -6.59
N SER A 122 15.09 -5.95 -6.26
CA SER A 122 15.15 -6.82 -5.08
C SER A 122 16.46 -7.62 -4.97
N GLU A 123 17.02 -8.10 -6.08
CA GLU A 123 18.31 -8.83 -6.12
C GLU A 123 19.50 -8.01 -5.61
N ARG A 124 19.54 -6.70 -5.92
CA ARG A 124 20.66 -5.81 -5.58
C ARG A 124 20.43 -5.04 -4.28
N LEU A 125 19.19 -5.03 -3.77
CA LEU A 125 18.80 -4.26 -2.61
C LEU A 125 19.59 -4.69 -1.36
N ASP A 126 19.73 -5.99 -1.11
CA ASP A 126 20.43 -6.50 0.09
C ASP A 126 21.92 -6.18 0.08
N SER A 127 22.55 -6.32 -1.09
CA SER A 127 23.96 -5.94 -1.25
C SER A 127 24.16 -4.42 -1.13
N HIS A 128 23.21 -3.65 -1.66
CA HIS A 128 23.24 -2.19 -1.57
C HIS A 128 23.02 -1.71 -0.13
N SER A 129 22.01 -2.23 0.58
CA SER A 129 21.65 -1.78 1.93
C SER A 129 22.82 -1.95 2.90
N ARG A 130 23.49 -3.12 2.90
CA ARG A 130 24.68 -3.36 3.73
C ARG A 130 25.80 -2.37 3.43
N LYS A 131 26.14 -2.18 2.15
CA LYS A 131 27.19 -1.22 1.74
C LYS A 131 26.81 0.22 2.08
N CYS A 132 25.54 0.57 1.91
CA CYS A 132 25.01 1.90 2.21
C CYS A 132 25.07 2.20 3.71
N GLU A 133 24.77 1.21 4.55
CA GLU A 133 24.86 1.34 6.01
C GLU A 133 26.30 1.52 6.49
N ILE A 134 27.25 0.75 5.96
CA ILE A 134 28.69 0.91 6.26
C ILE A 134 29.16 2.32 5.87
N ASN A 135 28.81 2.78 4.67
CA ASN A 135 29.19 4.12 4.21
C ASN A 135 28.55 5.21 5.09
N TRP A 136 27.28 5.03 5.47
CA TRP A 136 26.59 5.97 6.35
C TRP A 136 27.26 6.04 7.73
N GLN A 137 27.61 4.90 8.32
CA GLN A 137 28.33 4.85 9.60
C GLN A 137 29.69 5.54 9.52
N LYS A 138 30.45 5.29 8.44
CA LYS A 138 31.74 5.95 8.20
C LYS A 138 31.57 7.47 8.09
N SER A 139 30.67 7.95 7.23
CA SER A 139 30.41 9.38 7.08
C SER A 139 29.93 10.02 8.38
N ARG A 140 29.10 9.32 9.18
CA ARG A 140 28.69 9.79 10.50
C ARG A 140 29.86 9.90 11.47
N SER A 141 30.83 8.97 11.43
CA SER A 141 32.03 9.05 12.27
C SER A 141 32.97 10.19 11.90
N GLU A 142 32.95 10.61 10.63
CA GLU A 142 33.72 11.76 10.12
C GLU A 142 33.03 13.10 10.44
N MET A 143 31.72 13.10 10.73
CA MET A 143 31.00 14.32 11.11
C MET A 143 31.42 14.86 12.48
N SER A 144 31.32 16.18 12.64
CA SER A 144 31.56 16.81 13.94
C SER A 144 30.53 16.35 14.98
N LYS A 145 30.96 16.23 16.24
CA LYS A 145 30.12 15.82 17.38
C LYS A 145 28.85 16.66 17.58
N PHE A 146 28.80 17.86 17.00
CA PHE A 146 27.68 18.79 17.10
C PHE A 146 26.60 18.57 16.04
N ILE A 147 26.76 17.58 15.17
CA ILE A 147 25.77 17.22 14.15
C ILE A 147 25.11 15.93 14.59
N GLU A 148 23.81 16.00 14.85
CA GLU A 148 22.96 14.85 15.16
C GLU A 148 22.34 14.31 13.88
N VAL A 149 22.47 13.01 13.69
CA VAL A 149 21.83 12.27 12.60
C VAL A 149 21.18 11.03 13.20
N SER A 150 19.96 10.72 12.77
CA SER A 150 19.26 9.50 13.19
C SER A 150 19.84 8.27 12.52
N SER A 151 20.03 7.20 13.29
CA SER A 151 20.46 5.92 12.71
C SER A 151 19.41 5.35 11.76
N PRO A 152 19.82 4.79 10.61
CA PRO A 152 18.89 4.03 9.78
C PRO A 152 18.39 2.83 10.59
N ILE A 153 17.07 2.63 10.56
CA ILE A 153 16.42 1.48 11.21
C ILE A 153 16.09 0.47 10.11
N SER A 154 16.57 -0.76 10.28
CA SER A 154 16.24 -1.84 9.36
C SER A 154 14.75 -2.18 9.48
N VAL A 155 14.10 -2.30 8.32
CA VAL A 155 12.66 -2.51 8.26
C VAL A 155 12.36 -4.00 8.31
N GLN A 156 11.99 -4.50 9.48
CA GLN A 156 11.47 -5.85 9.67
C GLN A 156 10.07 -5.73 10.26
N ILE A 157 9.04 -5.98 9.46
CA ILE A 157 7.66 -5.97 9.93
C ILE A 157 7.26 -7.43 10.16
N PRO A 158 6.98 -7.87 11.40
CA PRO A 158 6.49 -9.21 11.65
C PRO A 158 5.10 -9.36 11.02
N SER A 159 4.95 -10.42 10.22
CA SER A 159 3.68 -10.75 9.57
C SER A 159 2.75 -11.38 10.61
N ILE A 160 1.78 -10.61 11.11
CA ILE A 160 0.82 -11.07 12.13
C ILE A 160 -0.15 -12.12 11.56
N ASP A 161 -0.53 -12.00 10.28
CA ASP A 161 -1.48 -12.88 9.60
C ASP A 161 -0.84 -13.75 8.50
N GLY A 162 0.49 -13.81 8.44
CA GLY A 162 1.22 -14.49 7.36
C GLY A 162 1.25 -13.72 6.04
N THR A 163 0.44 -12.66 5.86
CA THR A 163 0.48 -11.75 4.71
C THR A 163 1.54 -10.65 4.86
N ILE A 164 2.54 -10.64 3.96
CA ILE A 164 3.57 -9.61 3.89
C ILE A 164 3.08 -8.45 3.02
N ASP A 165 2.71 -7.34 3.65
CA ASP A 165 2.31 -6.12 2.95
C ASP A 165 3.54 -5.34 2.45
N LEU A 166 3.94 -5.60 1.20
CA LEU A 166 5.11 -4.97 0.57
C LEU A 166 5.04 -3.43 0.58
N ALA A 167 3.88 -2.86 0.26
CA ALA A 167 3.69 -1.41 0.28
C ALA A 167 3.96 -0.78 1.66
N ARG A 168 3.62 -1.50 2.75
CA ARG A 168 3.90 -1.03 4.11
C ARG A 168 5.40 -1.04 4.41
N ILE A 169 6.11 -2.09 3.96
CA ILE A 169 7.57 -2.19 4.06
C ILE A 169 8.22 -1.02 3.33
N ASP A 170 7.81 -0.76 2.09
CA ASP A 170 8.40 0.29 1.25
C ASP A 170 8.18 1.68 1.85
N GLN A 171 6.98 1.96 2.35
CA GLN A 171 6.71 3.21 3.07
C GLN A 171 7.55 3.36 4.33
N LEU A 172 7.72 2.29 5.10
CA LEU A 172 8.55 2.32 6.31
C LEU A 172 10.03 2.50 5.97
N ALA A 173 10.50 1.91 4.87
CA ALA A 173 11.85 2.09 4.37
C ALA A 173 12.10 3.54 3.93
N LEU A 174 11.15 4.17 3.23
CA LEU A 174 11.25 5.58 2.85
C LEU A 174 11.28 6.51 4.07
N LYS A 175 10.42 6.26 5.07
CA LYS A 175 10.41 7.04 6.32
C LYS A 175 11.72 6.88 7.10
N SER A 176 12.28 5.66 7.14
CA SER A 176 13.57 5.40 7.76
C SER A 176 14.68 6.16 7.04
N ALA A 177 14.66 6.13 5.70
CA ALA A 177 15.64 6.82 4.88
C ALA A 177 15.57 8.34 5.05
N GLU A 178 14.37 8.93 5.04
CA GLU A 178 14.18 10.36 5.27
C GLU A 178 14.79 10.79 6.62
N LYS A 179 14.53 10.02 7.69
CA LYS A 179 15.13 10.28 9.00
C LYS A 179 16.65 10.14 9.00
N ALA A 180 17.20 9.15 8.29
CA ALA A 180 18.64 8.93 8.19
C ALA A 180 19.36 9.98 7.33
N GLN A 181 18.65 10.60 6.38
CA GLN A 181 19.14 11.70 5.56
C GLN A 181 18.99 13.07 6.22
N ASN A 182 18.13 13.21 7.23
CA ASN A 182 17.98 14.45 7.96
C ASN A 182 19.03 14.56 9.08
N ALA A 183 19.83 15.63 9.02
CA ALA A 183 20.85 15.99 9.98
C ALA A 183 20.52 17.34 10.63
N LYS A 184 20.80 17.49 11.91
CA LYS A 184 20.58 18.72 12.67
C LYS A 184 21.84 19.13 13.40
N CYS A 185 22.25 20.38 13.25
CA CYS A 185 23.35 20.91 14.06
C CYS A 185 22.83 21.36 15.43
N ILE A 186 23.38 20.86 16.52
CA ILE A 186 23.00 21.26 17.90
C ILE A 186 23.35 22.73 18.16
N LYS A 187 24.47 23.23 17.63
CA LYS A 187 24.95 24.59 17.91
C LYS A 187 24.14 25.68 17.21
N CYS A 188 23.79 25.48 15.93
CA CYS A 188 23.03 26.47 15.15
C CYS A 188 21.56 26.08 14.91
N LEU A 189 21.15 24.89 15.36
CA LEU A 189 19.79 24.33 15.20
C LEU A 189 19.31 24.20 13.74
N LYS A 190 20.21 24.38 12.77
CA LYS A 190 19.88 24.24 11.35
C LYS A 190 19.67 22.75 11.01
N GLU A 191 18.53 22.46 10.41
CA GLU A 191 18.24 21.19 9.75
C GLU A 191 18.79 21.22 8.33
N MET A 192 19.39 20.11 7.91
CA MET A 192 20.03 19.97 6.62
C MET A 192 20.12 18.51 6.19
N ASN A 193 20.46 18.28 4.93
CA ASN A 193 20.64 16.92 4.43
C ASN A 193 21.99 16.34 4.90
N PHE A 194 22.07 15.02 5.02
CA PHE A 194 23.24 14.26 5.44
C PHE A 194 24.50 14.63 4.67
N GLY A 195 24.41 14.80 3.35
CA GLY A 195 25.55 15.22 2.52
C GLY A 195 26.04 16.63 2.84
N GLU A 196 25.13 17.57 3.07
CA GLU A 196 25.47 18.96 3.41
C GLU A 196 26.04 19.08 4.82
N ALA A 197 25.58 18.20 5.72
CA ALA A 197 26.03 18.14 7.11
C ALA A 197 27.53 17.85 7.22
N ILE A 198 28.10 17.04 6.33
CA ILE A 198 29.56 16.75 6.30
C ILE A 198 30.36 18.05 6.14
N THR A 199 29.90 18.94 5.26
CA THR A 199 30.57 20.22 4.96
C THR A 199 30.09 21.37 5.86
N HIS A 200 29.16 21.11 6.77
CA HIS A 200 28.56 22.16 7.58
C HIS A 200 29.57 22.74 8.57
N ARG A 201 29.89 24.02 8.38
CA ARG A 201 30.69 24.80 9.32
C ARG A 201 29.78 25.69 10.15
N CYS A 202 29.63 25.36 11.44
CA CYS A 202 28.78 26.14 12.34
C CYS A 202 29.35 27.57 12.52
N PRO A 203 28.54 28.62 12.31
CA PRO A 203 28.95 30.01 12.51
C PRO A 203 29.07 30.38 14.00
N LYS A 204 28.34 29.66 14.87
CA LYS A 204 28.38 29.81 16.33
C LYS A 204 29.57 29.02 16.90
N ARG A 205 30.80 29.44 16.60
CA ARG A 205 32.02 28.95 17.25
C ARG A 205 31.99 29.41 18.72
N GLU A 206 32.44 28.56 19.65
CA GLU A 206 32.53 28.97 21.06
C GLU A 206 33.33 30.27 21.16
N PRO A 207 32.92 31.24 22.01
CA PRO A 207 33.77 32.38 22.27
C PRO A 207 35.10 31.86 22.80
N THR A 208 36.21 32.33 22.23
CA THR A 208 37.54 32.14 22.79
C THR A 208 37.49 32.68 24.21
N ILE A 209 37.62 31.80 25.18
CA ILE A 209 37.79 32.18 26.59
C ILE A 209 39.19 32.77 26.66
N GLU A 210 39.29 34.09 26.57
CA GLU A 210 40.54 34.77 26.88
C GLU A 210 40.71 34.75 28.40
N PHE A 211 41.67 33.94 28.86
CA PHE A 211 42.10 33.97 30.25
C PHE A 211 42.92 35.25 30.44
N PHE A 212 42.29 36.28 31.00
CA PHE A 212 43.01 37.42 31.53
C PHE A 212 43.71 36.97 32.82
N PHE A 213 45.04 36.86 32.76
CA PHE A 213 45.92 36.65 33.91
C PHE A 213 46.29 37.98 34.57
#